data_AF-D4XEC2-F1
#
_entry.id   AF-D4XEC2-F1
#
_cell.length_a   1.000
_cell.length_b   1.000
_cell.length_c   1.000
_cell.angle_alpha   90.00
_cell.angle_beta   90.00
_cell.angle_gamma   90.00
#
_symmetry.space_group_name_H-M   'P 1'
#
loop_
_entity.id
_entity.type
_entity.pdbx_description
1 polymer ?
#
loop_
_entity_poly.entity_id
_entity_poly.type
_entity_poly.pdbx_seq_one_letter_code
_entity_poly.pdbx_strand_id
1 'polypeptide(L)'
;MGVLRPSQLRLAQVILDEIGESTADTFWLPMPADSRLQRIAIALTEQPADERSLEEWACWAHITSRTLSRKFVDETGLTFTAWRQRARLLRALELLAAGKSVTTIALELGYDNVSAFIALFKRTFGVTPGRYLAQNI
;
A
#
# COMPACT_ATOMS: atom_id res chain seq x y z
N MET A 1 -17.54 -30.42 7.30
CA MET A 1 -16.90 -29.13 7.62
C MET A 1 -16.34 -29.25 9.04
N GLY A 2 -15.03 -29.36 9.21
CA GLY A 2 -14.42 -29.75 10.49
C GLY A 2 -14.46 -28.62 11.52
N VAL A 3 -15.02 -28.88 12.70
CA VAL A 3 -15.04 -27.94 13.82
C VAL A 3 -13.61 -27.76 14.34
N LEU A 4 -13.20 -26.50 14.55
CA LEU A 4 -11.88 -26.18 15.12
C LEU A 4 -11.75 -26.78 16.52
N ARG A 5 -10.62 -27.43 16.79
CA ARG A 5 -10.33 -27.96 18.12
C ARG A 5 -10.15 -26.81 19.12
N PRO A 6 -10.37 -27.02 20.43
CA PRO A 6 -10.24 -25.97 21.44
C PRO A 6 -8.89 -25.23 21.44
N SER A 7 -7.79 -25.90 21.08
CA SER A 7 -6.48 -25.28 20.92
C SER A 7 -6.40 -24.36 19.69
N GLN A 8 -7.07 -24.72 18.60
CA GLN A 8 -7.13 -23.90 17.38
C GLN A 8 -8.02 -22.67 17.58
N LEU A 9 -9.09 -22.79 18.36
CA LEU A 9 -9.91 -21.65 18.75
C LEU A 9 -9.13 -20.66 19.61
N ARG A 10 -8.39 -21.15 20.61
CA ARG A 10 -7.52 -20.28 21.43
C ARG A 10 -6.43 -19.62 20.61
N LEU A 11 -5.79 -20.34 19.69
CA LEU A 11 -4.80 -19.75 18.78
C LEU A 11 -5.42 -18.70 17.85
N ALA A 12 -6.58 -18.99 17.27
CA ALA A 12 -7.30 -18.05 16.41
C ALA A 12 -7.71 -16.79 17.19
N GLN A 13 -8.12 -16.95 18.44
CA GLN A 13 -8.50 -15.84 19.30
C GLN A 13 -7.31 -14.97 19.68
N VAL A 14 -6.17 -15.57 20.05
CA VAL A 14 -4.92 -14.84 20.26
C VAL A 14 -4.49 -14.11 18.99
N ILE A 15 -4.58 -14.74 17.82
CA ILE A 15 -4.28 -14.08 16.53
C ILE A 15 -5.23 -12.90 16.28
N LEU A 16 -6.53 -13.06 16.55
CA LEU A 16 -7.52 -11.99 16.38
C LEU A 16 -7.32 -10.84 17.38
N ASP A 17 -6.95 -11.15 18.62
CA ASP A 17 -6.67 -10.18 19.66
C ASP A 17 -5.39 -9.39 19.31
N GLU A 18 -4.34 -10.05 18.83
CA GLU A 18 -3.10 -9.40 18.32
C GLU A 18 -3.36 -8.55 17.06
N ILE A 19 -4.27 -8.98 16.18
CA ILE A 19 -4.71 -8.18 15.03
C ILE A 19 -5.48 -6.94 15.51
N GLY A 20 -6.39 -7.08 16.48
CA GLY A 20 -7.26 -6.01 16.97
C GLY A 20 -6.58 -4.99 17.89
N GLU A 21 -5.48 -5.35 18.57
CA GLU A 21 -4.68 -4.43 19.39
C GLU A 21 -3.64 -3.64 18.56
N SER A 22 -3.39 -4.05 17.31
CA SER A 22 -2.49 -3.33 16.42
C SER A 22 -3.17 -2.07 15.87
N THR A 23 -2.63 -0.90 16.17
CA THR A 23 -3.01 0.38 15.51
C THR A 23 -2.76 0.39 13.99
N ALA A 24 -2.24 -0.71 13.44
CA ALA A 24 -2.03 -0.97 12.01
C ALA A 24 -3.34 -1.03 11.18
N ASP A 25 -4.51 -1.08 11.82
CA ASP A 25 -5.82 -1.24 11.16
C ASP A 25 -6.20 -0.13 10.17
N THR A 26 -5.52 1.02 10.15
CA THR A 26 -5.97 2.16 9.33
C THR A 26 -5.38 2.21 7.91
N PHE A 27 -4.35 1.43 7.59
CA PHE A 27 -3.62 1.56 6.31
C PHE A 27 -3.64 0.28 5.47
N TRP A 28 -4.83 -0.22 5.13
CA TRP A 28 -5.02 -1.36 4.22
C TRP A 28 -5.03 -0.94 2.73
N LEU A 29 -4.58 -1.84 1.84
CA LEU A 29 -4.58 -1.64 0.39
C LEU A 29 -5.64 -2.51 -0.31
N PRO A 30 -6.81 -1.95 -0.68
CA PRO A 30 -7.85 -2.70 -1.38
C PRO A 30 -7.40 -3.20 -2.74
N MET A 31 -7.55 -4.49 -3.02
CA MET A 31 -7.34 -5.00 -4.38
C MET A 31 -8.65 -4.91 -5.18
N PRO A 32 -8.62 -4.36 -6.41
CA PRO A 32 -9.78 -4.37 -7.29
C PRO A 32 -10.07 -5.80 -7.77
N ALA A 33 -11.34 -6.05 -8.12
CA ALA A 33 -11.83 -7.36 -8.56
C ALA A 33 -11.82 -7.51 -10.10
N ASP A 34 -11.95 -6.43 -10.87
CA ASP A 34 -11.78 -6.48 -12.33
C ASP A 34 -10.34 -6.88 -12.67
N SER A 35 -10.20 -7.99 -13.41
CA SER A 35 -8.89 -8.55 -13.79
C SER A 35 -7.91 -7.54 -14.42
N ARG A 36 -8.39 -6.54 -15.17
CA ARG A 36 -7.53 -5.52 -15.78
C ARG A 36 -7.01 -4.54 -14.74
N LEU A 37 -7.88 -4.10 -13.83
CA LEU A 37 -7.50 -3.23 -12.71
C LEU A 37 -6.58 -3.98 -11.73
N GLN A 38 -6.86 -5.26 -11.49
CA GLN A 38 -6.02 -6.11 -10.65
C GLN A 38 -4.61 -6.26 -11.23
N ARG A 39 -4.50 -6.46 -12.56
CA ARG A 39 -3.20 -6.45 -13.24
C ARG A 39 -2.44 -5.13 -13.08
N ILE A 40 -3.14 -4.00 -13.18
CA ILE A 40 -2.54 -2.67 -12.93
C ILE A 40 -2.06 -2.58 -11.48
N ALA A 41 -2.91 -2.96 -10.53
CA ALA A 41 -2.60 -2.92 -9.10
C ALA A 41 -1.36 -3.77 -8.77
N ILE A 42 -1.31 -5.01 -9.26
CA ILE A 42 -0.15 -5.90 -9.08
C ILE A 42 1.11 -5.26 -9.67
N ALA A 43 1.06 -4.78 -10.91
CA ALA A 43 2.22 -4.18 -11.55
C ALA A 43 2.72 -2.92 -10.80
N LEU A 44 1.81 -2.13 -10.23
CA LEU A 44 2.17 -0.97 -9.40
C LEU A 44 2.72 -1.36 -8.03
N THR A 45 2.31 -2.48 -7.45
CA THR A 45 2.93 -3.00 -6.21
C THR A 45 4.30 -3.59 -6.46
N GLU A 46 4.51 -4.27 -7.60
CA GLU A 46 5.79 -4.85 -7.98
C GLU A 46 6.80 -3.78 -8.40
N GLN A 47 6.34 -2.75 -9.12
CA GLN A 47 7.17 -1.64 -9.58
C GLN A 47 6.59 -0.28 -9.11
N PRO A 48 6.73 0.09 -7.82
CA PRO A 48 6.15 1.32 -7.29
C PRO A 48 6.69 2.60 -7.94
N ALA A 49 7.93 2.55 -8.45
CA ALA A 49 8.56 3.65 -9.17
C ALA A 49 8.03 3.87 -10.60
N ASP A 50 7.20 2.98 -11.16
CA ASP A 50 6.64 3.17 -12.51
C ASP A 50 5.85 4.48 -12.58
N GLU A 51 6.26 5.39 -13.46
CA GLU A 51 5.75 6.77 -13.54
C GLU A 51 4.60 6.95 -14.52
N ARG A 52 4.16 5.89 -15.21
CA ARG A 52 3.06 5.97 -16.18
C ARG A 52 1.87 6.73 -15.63
N SER A 53 1.35 7.62 -16.45
CA SER A 53 0.13 8.38 -16.25
C SER A 53 -1.11 7.46 -16.22
N LEU A 54 -2.23 8.00 -15.76
CA LEU A 54 -3.51 7.30 -15.77
C LEU A 54 -3.88 6.83 -17.18
N GLU A 55 -3.62 7.67 -18.19
CA GLU A 55 -3.88 7.41 -19.60
C GLU A 55 -3.03 6.25 -20.13
N GLU A 56 -1.74 6.21 -19.77
CA GLU A 56 -0.83 5.15 -20.18
C GLU A 56 -1.18 3.81 -19.52
N TRP A 57 -1.58 3.83 -18.24
CA TRP A 57 -2.08 2.62 -17.56
C TRP A 57 -3.39 2.12 -18.15
N ALA A 58 -4.29 3.03 -18.50
CA ALA A 58 -5.54 2.68 -19.16
C ALA A 58 -5.28 2.05 -20.54
N CYS A 59 -4.38 2.66 -21.33
CA CYS A 59 -3.94 2.14 -22.63
C CYS A 59 -3.32 0.73 -22.49
N TRP A 60 -2.41 0.54 -21.55
CA TRP A 60 -1.77 -0.75 -21.26
C TRP A 60 -2.77 -1.84 -20.87
N ALA A 61 -3.87 -1.47 -20.20
CA ALA A 61 -4.94 -2.38 -19.81
C ALA A 61 -6.11 -2.45 -20.83
N HIS A 62 -5.96 -1.83 -22.00
CA HIS A 62 -6.97 -1.77 -23.07
C HIS A 62 -8.33 -1.21 -22.61
N ILE A 63 -8.30 -0.15 -21.79
CA ILE A 63 -9.49 0.60 -21.34
C ILE A 63 -9.27 2.11 -21.46
N THR A 64 -10.34 2.89 -21.31
CA THR A 64 -10.22 4.36 -21.27
C THR A 64 -9.85 4.84 -19.87
N SER A 65 -9.17 5.98 -19.76
CA SER A 65 -8.83 6.61 -18.48
C SER A 65 -10.07 6.91 -17.62
N ARG A 66 -11.18 7.31 -18.25
CA ARG A 66 -12.48 7.47 -17.59
C ARG A 66 -12.98 6.17 -16.96
N THR A 67 -12.85 5.05 -17.67
CA THR A 67 -13.26 3.73 -17.16
C THR A 67 -12.35 3.31 -16.01
N LEU A 68 -11.03 3.46 -16.18
CA LEU A 68 -10.04 3.16 -15.15
C LEU A 68 -10.35 3.93 -13.87
N SER A 69 -10.41 5.26 -13.92
CA SER A 69 -10.67 6.11 -12.75
C SER A 69 -11.96 5.76 -12.02
N ARG A 70 -13.06 5.62 -12.77
CA ARG A 70 -14.36 5.31 -12.18
C ARG A 70 -14.33 3.94 -11.49
N LYS A 71 -13.90 2.90 -12.21
CA LYS A 71 -13.89 1.53 -11.68
C LYS A 71 -12.93 1.36 -10.51
N PHE A 72 -11.80 2.07 -10.50
CA PHE A 72 -10.87 2.03 -9.37
C PHE A 72 -11.54 2.52 -8.08
N VAL A 73 -12.27 3.64 -8.15
CA VAL A 73 -13.03 4.16 -7.01
C VAL A 73 -14.16 3.22 -6.63
N ASP A 74 -14.93 2.74 -7.60
CA ASP A 74 -16.08 1.86 -7.37
C ASP A 74 -15.67 0.55 -6.66
N GLU A 75 -14.51 -0.01 -7.00
CA GLU A 75 -14.06 -1.30 -6.47
C GLU A 75 -13.16 -1.19 -5.24
N THR A 76 -12.41 -0.09 -5.08
CA THR A 76 -11.41 0.05 -4.00
C THR A 76 -11.75 1.14 -2.99
N GLY A 77 -12.72 2.01 -3.29
CA GLY A 77 -12.99 3.23 -2.52
C GLY A 77 -11.92 4.32 -2.65
N LEU A 78 -10.89 4.11 -3.47
CA LEU A 78 -9.77 5.04 -3.66
C LEU A 78 -9.67 5.48 -5.12
N THR A 79 -9.28 6.74 -5.33
CA THR A 79 -8.83 7.16 -6.66
C THR A 79 -7.54 6.41 -7.03
N PHE A 80 -7.29 6.24 -8.32
CA PHE A 80 -6.06 5.60 -8.82
C PHE A 80 -4.79 6.18 -8.18
N THR A 81 -4.69 7.51 -8.13
CA THR A 81 -3.55 8.21 -7.53
C THR A 81 -3.45 7.96 -6.02
N ALA A 82 -4.56 8.01 -5.29
CA ALA A 82 -4.58 7.75 -3.85
C ALA A 82 -4.18 6.30 -3.54
N TRP A 83 -4.66 5.36 -4.35
CA TRP A 83 -4.31 3.95 -4.25
C TRP A 83 -2.81 3.73 -4.50
N ARG A 84 -2.27 4.27 -5.60
CA ARG A 84 -0.84 4.17 -5.93
C ARG A 84 0.05 4.79 -4.86
N GLN A 85 -0.36 5.94 -4.32
CA GLN A 85 0.35 6.59 -3.21
C GLN A 85 0.33 5.72 -1.94
N ARG A 86 -0.81 5.08 -1.64
CA ARG A 86 -0.95 4.16 -0.51
C ARG A 86 -0.05 2.92 -0.68
N ALA A 87 -0.02 2.33 -1.87
CA ALA A 87 0.87 1.23 -2.20
C ALA A 87 2.35 1.59 -1.99
N ARG A 88 2.79 2.76 -2.47
CA ARG A 88 4.15 3.27 -2.23
C ARG A 88 4.46 3.43 -0.74
N LEU A 89 3.52 3.94 0.05
CA LEU A 89 3.72 4.14 1.49
C LEU A 89 3.77 2.82 2.26
N LEU A 90 2.97 1.82 1.88
CA LEU A 90 3.08 0.47 2.45
C LEU A 90 4.43 -0.15 2.16
N ARG A 91 4.88 -0.07 0.91
CA ARG A 91 6.22 -0.53 0.53
C ARG A 91 7.31 0.22 1.29
N ALA A 92 7.13 1.51 1.56
CA ALA A 92 8.06 2.27 2.39
C ALA A 92 8.17 1.71 3.81
N LEU A 93 7.05 1.33 4.43
CA LEU A 93 7.05 0.72 5.77
C LEU A 93 7.82 -0.61 5.77
N GLU A 94 7.60 -1.47 4.77
CA GLU A 94 8.36 -2.71 4.61
C GLU A 94 9.86 -2.48 4.49
N LEU A 95 10.27 -1.51 3.66
CA LEU A 95 11.68 -1.19 3.45
C LEU A 95 12.32 -0.54 4.69
N LEU A 96 11.58 0.29 5.43
CA LEU A 96 12.02 0.83 6.72
C LEU A 96 12.25 -0.30 7.72
N ALA A 97 11.31 -1.25 7.81
CA ALA A 97 11.44 -2.42 8.67
C ALA A 97 12.63 -3.32 8.29
N ALA A 98 12.96 -3.38 6.99
CA ALA A 98 14.17 -4.03 6.49
C ALA A 98 15.46 -3.22 6.73
N GLY A 99 15.41 -2.09 7.45
CA GLY A 99 16.56 -1.26 7.80
C GLY A 99 17.12 -0.43 6.64
N LYS A 100 16.38 -0.26 5.54
CA LYS A 100 16.84 0.56 4.41
C LYS A 100 16.90 2.04 4.81
N SER A 101 17.89 2.76 4.28
CA SER A 101 18.00 4.20 4.51
C SER A 101 16.84 4.95 3.87
N VAL A 102 16.41 6.06 4.49
CA VAL A 102 15.33 6.93 3.98
C VAL A 102 15.61 7.40 2.54
N THR A 103 16.88 7.70 2.23
CA THR A 103 17.32 8.09 0.89
C THR A 103 17.12 6.96 -0.12
N THR A 104 17.55 5.73 0.22
CA THR A 104 17.36 4.55 -0.64
C THR A 104 15.88 4.30 -0.92
N ILE A 105 15.04 4.39 0.11
CA ILE A 105 13.59 4.19 0.00
C ILE A 105 12.96 5.22 -0.94
N ALA A 106 13.30 6.50 -0.79
CA ALA A 106 12.76 7.54 -1.66
C ALA A 106 13.08 7.28 -3.15
N LEU A 107 14.31 6.86 -3.44
CA LEU A 107 14.73 6.51 -4.80
C LEU A 107 14.03 5.26 -5.33
N GLU A 108 13.94 4.19 -4.52
CA GLU A 108 13.29 2.93 -4.92
C GLU A 108 11.79 3.10 -5.19
N LEU A 109 11.14 4.06 -4.53
CA LEU A 109 9.73 4.36 -4.73
C LEU A 109 9.45 5.41 -5.84
N GLY A 110 10.51 5.91 -6.50
CA GLY A 110 10.40 6.88 -7.59
C GLY A 110 9.96 8.26 -7.12
N TYR A 111 10.60 8.80 -6.06
CA TYR A 111 10.47 10.21 -5.70
C TYR A 111 11.66 11.00 -6.22
N ASP A 112 11.39 12.16 -6.84
CA ASP A 112 12.39 13.08 -7.39
C ASP A 112 13.41 13.54 -6.34
N ASN A 113 12.99 13.63 -5.09
CA ASN A 113 13.87 13.97 -3.98
C ASN A 113 13.37 13.39 -2.65
N VAL A 114 14.33 13.20 -1.74
CA VAL A 114 14.09 12.62 -0.41
C VAL A 114 13.13 13.49 0.43
N SER A 115 13.21 14.81 0.29
CA SER A 115 12.36 15.75 1.03
C SER A 115 10.87 15.59 0.70
N ALA A 116 10.53 15.35 -0.57
CA ALA A 116 9.16 15.10 -1.01
C ALA A 116 8.60 13.82 -0.38
N PHE A 117 9.40 12.75 -0.36
CA PHE A 117 9.03 11.51 0.32
C PHE A 117 8.83 11.73 1.82
N ILE A 118 9.77 12.40 2.51
CA ILE A 118 9.67 12.67 3.95
C ILE A 118 8.41 13.50 4.27
N ALA A 119 8.14 14.54 3.48
CA ALA A 119 6.97 15.38 3.66
C ALA A 119 5.67 14.59 3.49
N LEU A 120 5.59 13.73 2.47
CA LEU A 120 4.46 12.85 2.23
C LEU A 120 4.27 11.87 3.40
N PHE A 121 5.33 11.17 3.79
CA PHE A 121 5.31 10.19 4.86
C PHE A 121 4.85 10.83 6.17
N LYS A 122 5.41 11.99 6.54
CA LYS A 122 5.01 12.73 7.74
C LYS A 122 3.56 13.21 7.67
N ARG A 123 3.09 13.65 6.51
CA ARG A 123 1.68 14.04 6.34
C ARG A 123 0.74 12.85 6.56
N THR A 124 1.15 11.65 6.16
CA THR A 124 0.32 10.44 6.30
C THR A 124 0.41 9.82 7.69
N PHE A 125 1.60 9.71 8.27
CA PHE A 125 1.84 8.97 9.52
C PHE A 125 2.09 9.88 10.75
N GLY A 126 2.06 11.20 10.58
CA GLY A 126 2.29 12.18 11.65
C GLY A 126 3.75 12.38 12.07
N VAL A 127 4.63 11.42 11.75
CA VAL A 127 6.06 11.42 12.10
C VAL A 127 6.95 11.20 10.87
N THR A 128 8.23 11.57 10.96
CA THR A 128 9.18 11.31 9.87
C THR A 128 9.55 9.82 9.80
N PRO A 129 10.00 9.31 8.62
CA PRO A 129 10.40 7.91 8.47
C PRO A 129 11.41 7.41 9.50
N GLY A 130 12.47 8.21 9.77
CA GLY A 130 13.49 7.84 10.75
C GLY A 130 12.97 7.81 12.19
N ARG A 131 12.01 8.69 12.53
CA ARG A 131 11.37 8.67 13.86
C ARG A 131 10.38 7.51 13.99
N TYR A 132 9.67 7.18 12.91
CA TYR A 132 8.80 6.01 12.85
C TYR A 132 9.58 4.72 13.15
N LEU A 133 10.75 4.55 12.53
CA LEU A 133 11.63 3.40 12.77
C LEU A 133 12.04 3.27 14.24
N ALA A 134 12.33 4.38 14.92
CA ALA A 134 12.73 4.38 16.32
C ALA A 134 11.58 4.17 17.33
N GLN A 135 10.32 4.27 16.90
CA GLN A 135 9.13 4.20 17.76
C GLN A 135 8.35 2.90 17.64
N ASN A 136 8.46 2.21 16.50
CA ASN A 136 7.52 1.15 16.10
C ASN A 136 8.19 -0.18 15.74
N ILE A 137 9.52 -0.31 15.97
CA ILE A 137 10.31 -1.54 15.80
C ILE A 137 11.21 -1.73 17.02
#